data_AF-A0A380VCK1-F1
#
_entry.id   AF-A0A380VCK1-F1
#
_cell.length_a   1.000
_cell.length_b   1.000
_cell.length_c   1.000
_cell.angle_alpha   90.00
_cell.angle_beta   90.00
_cell.angle_gamma   90.00
#
_symmetry.space_group_name_H-M   'P 1'
#
loop_
_entity.id
_entity.type
_entity.pdbx_description
1 polymer ?
#
loop_
_entity_poly.entity_id
_entity_poly.type
_entity_poly.pdbx_seq_one_letter_code
_entity_poly.pdbx_strand_id
1 'polypeptide(L)'
;MAEALSISQPSVVALEKGGNDIKLFQTKENLMTTFNKILNPMYSTIATYSIQDDGAINAKYVIGTGVDEEGQVTDFTPIIESYKWIDSENAKGILEAPLTEDDLGKTPTQIMLDRIYRHLKEKGDIVV
;
A
#
# COMPACT_ATOMS: atom_id res chain seq x y z
N MET A 1 18.87 -18.42 -29.33
CA MET A 1 17.43 -18.10 -29.24
C MET A 1 17.34 -16.68 -28.72
N ALA A 2 16.76 -15.76 -29.50
CA ALA A 2 16.57 -14.37 -29.10
C ALA A 2 15.06 -14.13 -29.03
N GLU A 3 14.55 -13.72 -27.86
CA GLU A 3 13.18 -13.27 -27.69
C GLU A 3 13.02 -11.90 -28.36
N ALA A 4 12.06 -11.79 -29.28
CA ALA A 4 11.74 -10.54 -29.94
C ALA A 4 10.98 -9.63 -28.97
N LEU A 5 11.58 -8.48 -28.64
CA LEU A 5 10.86 -7.35 -28.05
C LEU A 5 9.80 -6.87 -29.04
N SER A 6 8.53 -7.10 -28.70
CA SER A 6 7.39 -6.53 -29.43
C SER A 6 7.35 -5.03 -29.19
N ILE A 7 7.89 -4.27 -30.14
CA ILE A 7 7.71 -2.82 -30.19
C ILE A 7 6.31 -2.59 -30.74
N SER A 8 5.39 -2.15 -29.88
CA SER A 8 4.06 -1.71 -30.29
C SER A 8 4.21 -0.62 -31.36
N GLN A 9 3.88 -0.95 -32.61
CA GLN A 9 3.85 0.04 -33.68
C GLN A 9 2.67 0.99 -33.43
N PRO A 10 2.84 2.32 -33.63
CA PRO A 10 1.70 3.23 -33.54
C PRO A 10 0.68 2.90 -34.63
N SER A 11 -0.58 2.82 -34.23
CA SER A 11 -1.73 2.47 -35.06
C SER A 11 -1.80 3.33 -36.32
N VAL A 12 -1.85 2.67 -37.49
CA VAL A 12 -1.92 3.34 -38.80
C VAL A 12 -3.23 4.11 -38.94
N VAL A 13 -3.15 5.43 -39.14
CA VAL A 13 -4.31 6.28 -39.47
C VAL A 13 -4.55 6.17 -40.99
N ALA A 14 -5.59 5.45 -41.40
CA ALA A 14 -6.01 5.44 -42.81
C ALA A 14 -6.83 6.71 -43.13
N LEU A 15 -6.40 7.46 -44.15
CA LEU A 15 -7.10 8.63 -44.69
C LEU A 15 -7.74 8.24 -46.03
N GLU A 16 -9.06 8.09 -46.10
CA GLU A 16 -9.75 8.10 -47.40
C GLU A 16 -10.38 9.47 -47.65
N LYS A 17 -10.03 10.05 -48.80
CA LYS A 17 -10.47 11.37 -49.22
C LYS A 17 -11.83 11.28 -49.90
N GLY A 18 -12.90 11.29 -49.10
CA GLY A 18 -14.27 11.49 -49.56
C GLY A 18 -14.88 12.71 -48.86
N GLY A 19 -15.26 13.73 -49.63
CA GLY A 19 -16.13 14.86 -49.28
C GLY A 19 -16.18 15.35 -47.82
N ASN A 20 -15.46 16.44 -47.56
CA ASN A 20 -15.59 17.44 -46.47
C ASN A 20 -15.89 17.07 -45.00
N ASP A 21 -16.06 15.79 -44.64
CA ASP A 21 -16.23 15.37 -43.25
C ASP A 21 -15.12 14.39 -42.86
N ILE A 22 -14.15 14.86 -42.07
CA ILE A 22 -13.14 13.99 -41.46
C ILE A 22 -13.82 13.24 -40.30
N LYS A 23 -14.13 11.96 -40.49
CA LYS A 23 -14.57 11.09 -39.39
C LYS A 23 -13.35 10.51 -38.68
N LEU A 24 -13.09 10.96 -37.47
CA LEU A 24 -12.05 10.42 -36.59
C LEU A 24 -12.57 9.12 -35.95
N PHE A 25 -12.19 7.96 -36.50
CA PHE A 25 -12.48 6.69 -35.85
C PHE A 25 -11.41 6.41 -34.79
N GLN A 26 -11.68 6.78 -33.53
CA GLN A 26 -10.90 6.26 -32.41
C GLN A 26 -11.33 4.81 -32.15
N THR A 27 -10.49 3.85 -32.54
CA THR A 27 -10.59 2.49 -32.00
C THR A 27 -10.28 2.58 -30.50
N LYS A 28 -11.33 2.56 -29.70
CA LYS A 28 -11.23 2.45 -28.25
C LYS A 28 -10.70 1.04 -27.95
N GLU A 29 -9.38 0.89 -27.89
CA GLU A 29 -8.78 -0.30 -27.30
C GLU A 29 -9.21 -0.33 -25.83
N ASN A 30 -10.25 -1.11 -25.54
CA ASN A 30 -10.60 -1.50 -24.19
C ASN A 30 -9.47 -2.43 -23.74
N LEU A 31 -8.41 -1.88 -23.14
CA LEU A 31 -7.47 -2.68 -22.35
C LEU A 31 -8.29 -3.29 -21.20
N MET A 32 -8.86 -4.48 -21.40
CA MET A 32 -9.40 -5.26 -20.30
C MET A 32 -8.21 -5.68 -19.44
N THR A 33 -7.96 -4.96 -18.35
CA THR A 33 -7.02 -5.41 -17.33
C THR A 33 -7.53 -6.74 -16.78
N THR A 34 -6.80 -7.82 -17.02
CA THR A 34 -7.09 -9.13 -16.42
C THR A 34 -6.54 -9.13 -15.00
N PHE A 35 -7.43 -9.24 -14.00
CA PHE A 35 -7.05 -9.37 -12.59
C PHE A 35 -6.98 -10.85 -12.19
N ASN A 36 -5.91 -11.23 -11.52
CA ASN A 36 -5.78 -12.55 -10.91
C ASN A 36 -6.23 -12.49 -9.45
N LYS A 37 -7.02 -13.47 -9.01
CA LYS A 37 -7.49 -13.56 -7.62
C LYS A 37 -6.39 -14.11 -6.72
N ILE A 38 -6.08 -13.42 -5.64
CA ILE A 38 -5.30 -13.95 -4.51
C ILE A 38 -6.29 -14.65 -3.58
N LEU A 39 -6.06 -15.93 -3.27
CA LEU A 39 -6.92 -16.71 -2.37
C LEU A 39 -6.44 -16.69 -0.92
N ASN A 40 -5.18 -16.37 -0.69
CA ASN A 40 -4.60 -16.31 0.66
C ASN A 40 -5.04 -15.02 1.36
N PRO A 41 -5.38 -15.07 2.66
CA PRO A 41 -5.66 -13.88 3.44
C PRO A 41 -4.50 -12.88 3.39
N MET A 42 -4.84 -11.60 3.30
CA MET A 42 -3.87 -10.51 3.36
C MET A 42 -3.93 -9.85 4.74
N TYR A 43 -2.76 -9.62 5.32
CA TYR A 43 -2.58 -8.97 6.61
C TYR A 43 -1.71 -7.73 6.46
N SER A 44 -1.83 -6.80 7.39
CA SER A 44 -0.96 -5.63 7.42
C SER A 44 -0.56 -5.25 8.83
N THR A 45 0.60 -4.63 8.96
CA THR A 45 1.13 -4.17 10.25
C THR A 45 2.19 -3.09 10.07
N ILE A 46 2.60 -2.47 11.17
CA ILE A 46 3.85 -1.70 11.23
C ILE A 46 4.97 -2.66 11.61
N ALA A 47 5.94 -2.85 10.72
CA ALA A 47 7.07 -3.77 10.96
C ALA A 47 8.13 -3.14 11.89
N THR A 48 8.37 -1.85 11.74
CA THR A 48 9.34 -1.09 12.54
C THR A 48 9.03 0.40 12.46
N TYR A 49 9.61 1.17 13.38
CA TYR A 49 9.56 2.62 13.36
C TYR A 49 10.88 3.23 13.85
N SER A 50 11.16 4.46 13.46
CA SER A 50 12.20 5.31 14.06
C SER A 50 11.60 6.63 14.51
N ILE A 51 12.14 7.19 15.60
CA ILE A 51 11.82 8.53 16.08
C ILE A 51 13.00 9.42 15.72
N GLN A 52 12.72 10.55 15.10
CA GLN A 52 13.71 11.52 14.67
C GLN A 52 14.00 12.54 15.78
N ASP A 53 15.07 13.31 15.65
CA ASP A 53 15.51 14.27 16.67
C ASP A 53 14.46 15.36 16.97
N ASP A 54 13.60 15.68 16.00
CA ASP A 54 12.48 16.61 16.14
C ASP A 54 11.21 15.97 16.71
N GLY A 55 11.24 14.68 17.00
CA GLY A 55 10.10 13.90 17.49
C GLY A 55 9.17 13.36 16.40
N ALA A 56 9.48 13.60 15.11
CA ALA A 56 8.76 12.95 14.02
C ALA A 56 8.97 11.44 14.00
N ILE A 57 8.03 10.69 13.42
CA ILE A 57 8.07 9.23 13.34
C ILE A 57 8.12 8.81 11.87
N ASN A 58 9.06 7.91 11.54
CA ASN A 58 9.05 7.19 10.28
C ASN A 58 8.69 5.72 10.54
N ALA A 59 7.55 5.28 10.03
CA ALA A 59 7.02 3.93 10.26
C ALA A 59 7.02 3.10 8.98
N LYS A 60 7.55 1.87 9.05
CA LYS A 60 7.51 0.91 7.94
C LYS A 60 6.19 0.12 7.99
N TYR A 61 5.24 0.50 7.14
CA TYR A 61 3.99 -0.21 6.94
C TYR A 61 4.18 -1.34 5.92
N VAL A 62 3.73 -2.55 6.28
CA VAL A 62 3.83 -3.73 5.42
C VAL A 62 2.48 -4.38 5.22
N ILE A 63 2.25 -4.89 4.02
CA ILE A 63 1.11 -5.74 3.67
C ILE A 63 1.67 -7.04 3.11
N GLY A 64 1.15 -8.18 3.57
CA GLY A 64 1.67 -9.48 3.21
C GLY A 64 0.66 -10.60 3.43
N THR A 65 1.12 -11.83 3.24
CA THR A 65 0.36 -13.05 3.55
C THR A 65 0.96 -13.74 4.76
N GLY A 66 0.15 -14.51 5.48
CA GLY A 66 0.60 -15.34 6.59
C GLY A 66 -0.35 -16.52 6.81
N VAL A 67 -0.04 -17.34 7.79
CA VAL A 67 -0.89 -18.45 8.24
C VAL A 67 -1.65 -17.98 9.48
N ASP A 68 -2.97 -18.13 9.47
CA ASP A 68 -3.80 -17.85 10.64
C ASP A 68 -3.89 -19.10 11.51
N GLU A 69 -3.30 -19.05 12.69
CA GLU A 69 -3.36 -20.11 13.69
C GLU A 69 -3.99 -19.53 14.97
N GLU A 70 -5.27 -19.86 15.19
CA GLU A 70 -6.02 -19.45 16.39
C GLU A 70 -6.05 -17.92 16.61
N GLY A 71 -6.12 -17.13 15.54
CA GLY A 71 -6.15 -15.66 15.61
C GLY A 71 -4.78 -15.00 15.73
N GLN A 72 -3.69 -15.78 15.64
CA GLN A 72 -2.33 -15.28 15.50
C GLN A 72 -1.83 -15.53 14.08
N VAL A 73 -1.20 -14.51 13.48
CA VAL A 73 -0.61 -14.62 12.15
C VAL A 73 0.84 -15.08 12.27
N THR A 74 1.11 -16.29 11.82
CA THR A 74 2.46 -16.89 11.73
C THR A 74 2.96 -16.87 10.28
N ASP A 75 4.26 -17.12 10.08
CA ASP A 75 4.90 -17.18 8.75
C ASP A 75 4.62 -15.98 7.82
N PHE A 76 4.54 -14.79 8.43
CA PHE A 76 4.23 -13.57 7.69
C PHE A 76 5.31 -13.24 6.65
N THR A 77 4.89 -13.14 5.38
CA THR A 77 5.73 -12.77 4.24
C THR A 77 5.25 -11.44 3.68
N PRO A 78 6.03 -10.34 3.79
CA PRO A 78 5.66 -9.05 3.23
C PRO A 78 5.68 -9.09 1.69
N ILE A 79 4.67 -8.48 1.09
CA ILE A 79 4.51 -8.33 -0.37
C ILE A 79 4.66 -6.86 -0.77
N ILE A 80 4.09 -5.95 0.04
CA ILE A 80 4.17 -4.51 -0.15
C ILE A 80 4.81 -3.91 1.10
N GLU A 81 5.77 -3.02 0.88
CA GLU A 81 6.39 -2.23 1.94
C GLU A 81 6.30 -0.75 1.58
N SER A 82 5.92 0.08 2.55
CA SER A 82 5.86 1.53 2.38
C SER A 82 6.25 2.23 3.66
N TYR A 83 6.92 3.37 3.53
CA TYR A 83 7.27 4.22 4.67
C TYR A 83 6.21 5.30 4.84
N LYS A 84 5.75 5.47 6.08
CA LYS A 84 4.76 6.47 6.49
C LYS A 84 5.42 7.46 7.42
N TRP A 85 5.37 8.72 7.03
CA TRP A 85 5.91 9.82 7.80
C TRP A 85 4.80 10.44 8.66
N ILE A 86 5.10 10.65 9.94
CA ILE A 86 4.26 11.36 10.88
C ILE A 86 5.10 12.53 11.40
N ASP A 87 4.71 13.76 11.10
CA ASP A 87 5.39 14.95 11.60
C ASP A 87 5.34 15.03 13.14
N SER A 88 6.22 15.85 13.72
CA SER A 88 6.39 16.00 15.16
C SER A 88 5.12 16.46 15.88
N GLU A 89 4.29 17.29 15.25
CA GLU A 89 3.04 17.79 15.83
C GLU A 89 2.03 16.64 16.00
N ASN A 90 1.88 15.83 14.96
CA ASN A 90 1.00 14.66 14.96
C ASN A 90 1.56 13.51 15.81
N ALA A 91 2.89 13.35 15.87
CA ALA A 91 3.55 12.31 16.64
C ALA A 91 3.44 12.55 18.16
N LYS A 92 3.33 13.80 18.60
CA LYS A 92 3.24 14.14 20.02
C LYS A 92 2.12 13.40 20.74
N GLY A 93 0.93 13.32 20.12
CA GLY A 93 -0.22 12.61 20.69
C GLY A 93 0.00 11.09 20.82
N ILE A 94 0.84 10.51 19.96
CA ILE A 94 1.20 9.07 20.00
C ILE A 94 2.20 8.82 21.15
N LEU A 95 3.22 9.67 21.23
CA LEU A 95 4.35 9.53 22.15
C LEU A 95 3.95 9.81 23.60
N GLU A 96 3.09 10.80 23.82
CA GLU A 96 2.67 11.24 25.15
C GLU A 96 1.37 10.60 25.64
N ALA A 97 0.73 9.74 24.82
CA ALA A 97 -0.53 9.10 25.19
C ALA A 97 -0.36 8.26 26.47
N PRO A 98 -1.30 8.38 27.44
CA PRO A 98 -1.27 7.55 28.64
C PRO A 98 -1.45 6.08 28.29
N LEU A 99 -0.95 5.19 29.15
CA LEU A 99 -1.21 3.76 29.01
C LEU A 99 -2.69 3.45 29.24
N THR A 100 -3.22 2.48 28.48
CA THR A 100 -4.60 1.99 28.60
C THR A 100 -4.65 0.52 29.03
N GLU A 101 -5.83 0.00 29.35
CA GLU A 101 -6.00 -1.44 29.68
C GLU A 101 -5.51 -2.35 28.55
N ASP A 102 -5.70 -1.95 27.28
CA ASP A 102 -5.21 -2.65 26.09
C ASP A 102 -3.68 -2.71 25.98
N ASP A 103 -2.94 -1.95 26.81
CA ASP A 103 -1.47 -1.93 26.84
C ASP A 103 -0.92 -2.97 27.85
N LEU A 104 -1.77 -3.55 28.70
CA LEU A 104 -1.33 -4.51 29.72
C LEU A 104 -0.71 -5.76 29.07
N GLY A 105 0.47 -6.15 29.57
CA GLY A 105 1.21 -7.30 29.07
C GLY A 105 2.01 -7.05 27.78
N LYS A 106 1.91 -5.85 27.18
CA LYS A 106 2.71 -5.45 26.01
C LYS A 106 4.00 -4.78 26.42
N THR A 107 5.03 -4.96 25.61
CA THR A 107 6.28 -4.19 25.71
C THR A 107 6.07 -2.75 25.22
N PRO A 108 6.90 -1.77 25.65
CA PRO A 108 6.83 -0.41 25.13
C PRO A 108 6.87 -0.32 23.60
N THR A 109 7.67 -1.16 22.95
CA THR A 109 7.75 -1.22 21.48
C THR A 109 6.44 -1.69 20.85
N GLN A 110 5.80 -2.73 21.40
CA GLN A 110 4.50 -3.21 20.90
C GLN A 110 3.41 -2.15 21.06
N ILE A 111 3.38 -1.48 22.21
CA ILE A 111 2.46 -0.36 22.46
C ILE A 111 2.64 0.73 21.40
N MET A 112 3.89 1.10 21.09
CA MET A 112 4.18 2.10 20.08
C MET A 112 3.76 1.68 18.67
N LEU A 113 4.03 0.43 18.26
CA LEU A 113 3.59 -0.09 16.97
C LEU A 113 2.06 -0.04 16.83
N ASP A 114 1.34 -0.44 17.88
CA ASP A 114 -0.13 -0.41 17.91
C ASP A 114 -0.67 1.02 17.79
N ARG A 115 -0.08 1.97 18.52
CA ARG A 115 -0.48 3.39 18.48
C ARG A 115 -0.23 4.02 17.12
N ILE A 116 0.93 3.75 16.51
CA ILE A 116 1.27 4.23 15.16
C ILE A 116 0.30 3.62 14.14
N TYR A 117 0.04 2.31 14.21
CA TYR A 117 -0.93 1.65 13.34
C TYR A 117 -2.30 2.31 13.42
N ARG A 118 -2.81 2.50 14.65
CA ARG A 118 -4.12 3.12 14.89
C ARG A 118 -4.19 4.54 14.33
N HIS A 119 -3.19 5.37 14.61
CA HIS A 119 -3.12 6.74 14.12
C HIS A 119 -3.17 6.82 12.59
N LEU A 120 -2.34 6.01 11.91
CA LEU A 120 -2.31 5.98 10.45
C LEU A 120 -3.63 5.45 9.85
N LYS A 121 -4.27 4.48 10.51
CA LYS A 121 -5.56 3.94 10.10
C LYS A 121 -6.68 4.98 10.25
N GLU A 122 -6.73 5.69 11.37
CA GLU A 122 -7.72 6.76 11.62
C GLU A 122 -7.59 7.91 10.63
N LYS A 123 -6.37 8.23 10.17
CA LYS A 123 -6.13 9.22 9.11
C LYS A 123 -6.44 8.72 7.68
N GLY A 124 -6.62 7.41 7.50
CA GLY A 124 -6.81 6.80 6.18
C GLY A 124 -5.52 6.66 5.37
N ASP A 125 -4.35 6.78 6.00
CA ASP A 125 -3.05 6.60 5.34
C ASP A 125 -2.74 5.12 5.08
N ILE A 126 -3.44 4.21 5.77
CA ILE A 126 -3.43 2.76 5.62
C ILE A 126 -4.88 2.22 5.65
N VAL A 127 -5.13 1.05 5.05
CA VAL A 127 -6.48 0.63 4.62
C VAL A 127 -6.98 -0.69 5.20
N VAL A 128 -6.24 -1.34 6.09
CA VAL A 128 -6.62 -2.67 6.65
C VAL A 128 -6.97 -2.56 8.13
#